data_AF-A0A842G6M8-F1
#
_entry.id   AF-A0A842G6M8-F1
#
_cell.length_a   1.000
_cell.length_b   1.000
_cell.length_c   1.000
_cell.angle_alpha   90.00
_cell.angle_beta   90.00
_cell.angle_gamma   90.00
#
_symmetry.space_group_name_H-M   'P 1'
#
loop_
_entity.id
_entity.type
_entity.pdbx_description
1 polymer ?
#
loop_
_entity_poly.entity_id
_entity_poly.type
_entity_poly.pdbx_seq_one_letter_code
_entity_poly.pdbx_strand_id
1 'polypeptide(L)'
;MQKYESVPDYSFIKVNMDVIATYIHDLFTAALMMERYTSSLHIKIIAKKGFMWEEFLKAEIRRHYSEDFIVFCDELNPKEHWAQHDFIISDFPLPEVTDVDVLVWHMPPTKRDLEDLDTIVRAKYGTIE
;
A
#
# COMPACT_ATOMS: atom_id res chain seq x y z
N MET A 1 -4.73 -7.62 -47.97
CA MET A 1 -4.05 -7.16 -46.74
C MET A 1 -3.09 -8.28 -46.32
N GLN A 2 -1.79 -8.15 -46.59
CA GLN A 2 -0.82 -9.12 -46.09
C GLN A 2 -0.79 -9.01 -44.57
N LYS A 3 -0.95 -10.14 -43.86
CA LYS A 3 -0.73 -10.18 -42.42
C LYS A 3 0.72 -9.75 -42.17
N TYR A 4 0.92 -8.80 -41.25
CA TYR A 4 2.24 -8.31 -40.84
C TYR A 4 3.22 -9.47 -40.51
N GLU A 5 2.68 -10.59 -40.07
CA GLU A 5 3.33 -11.88 -39.77
C GLU A 5 4.04 -12.56 -40.96
N SER A 6 3.80 -12.10 -42.20
CA SER A 6 4.38 -12.67 -43.43
C SER A 6 5.60 -11.89 -43.96
N VAL A 7 6.01 -10.82 -43.28
CA VAL A 7 7.17 -10.01 -43.65
C VAL A 7 8.45 -10.59 -43.03
N PRO A 8 9.51 -10.88 -43.82
CA PRO A 8 10.73 -11.55 -43.35
C PRO A 8 11.42 -10.85 -42.17
N ASP A 9 11.36 -9.52 -42.14
CA ASP A 9 11.96 -8.67 -41.11
C ASP A 9 11.36 -8.89 -39.70
N TYR A 10 10.19 -9.54 -39.62
CA TYR A 10 9.48 -9.84 -38.36
C TYR A 10 9.60 -11.31 -37.95
N SER A 11 10.43 -12.10 -38.64
CA SER A 11 10.67 -13.52 -38.32
C SER A 11 11.16 -13.74 -36.89
N PHE A 12 12.02 -12.84 -36.37
CA PHE A 12 12.48 -12.88 -34.99
C PHE A 12 11.35 -12.69 -33.97
N ILE A 13 10.39 -11.82 -34.25
CA ILE A 13 9.22 -11.58 -33.39
C ILE A 13 8.31 -12.81 -33.37
N LYS A 14 8.12 -13.45 -34.53
CA LYS A 14 7.30 -14.66 -34.64
C LYS A 14 7.87 -15.84 -33.84
N VAL A 15 9.18 -16.06 -33.91
CA VAL A 15 9.84 -17.17 -33.21
C VAL A 15 9.83 -16.97 -31.68
N ASN A 16 9.81 -15.72 -31.21
CA ASN A 16 9.85 -15.38 -29.79
C ASN A 16 8.50 -14.85 -29.26
N MET A 17 7.40 -15.03 -30.00
CA MET A 17 6.11 -14.41 -29.68
C MET A 17 5.60 -14.81 -28.29
N ASP A 18 5.77 -16.08 -27.91
CA ASP A 18 5.37 -16.59 -26.59
C ASP A 18 6.19 -15.96 -25.45
N VAL A 19 7.48 -15.73 -25.71
CA VAL A 19 8.38 -15.06 -24.76
C VAL A 19 7.99 -13.59 -24.60
N ILE A 20 7.74 -12.89 -25.72
CA ILE A 20 7.29 -11.49 -25.72
C ILE A 20 5.94 -11.36 -25.00
N ALA A 21 4.99 -12.26 -25.26
CA ALA A 21 3.68 -12.27 -24.61
C ALA A 21 3.81 -12.47 -23.10
N THR A 22 4.70 -13.36 -22.65
CA THR A 22 5.01 -13.55 -21.22
C THR A 22 5.54 -12.26 -20.60
N TYR A 23 6.53 -11.61 -21.22
CA TYR A 23 7.07 -10.34 -20.70
C TYR A 23 6.02 -9.22 -20.62
N ILE A 24 5.16 -9.12 -21.63
CA ILE A 24 4.06 -8.14 -21.62
C ILE A 24 3.10 -8.44 -20.48
N HIS A 25 2.69 -9.70 -20.33
CA HIS A 25 1.82 -10.14 -19.25
C HIS A 25 2.42 -9.82 -17.87
N ASP A 26 3.70 -10.11 -17.68
CA ASP A 26 4.41 -9.85 -16.42
C ASP A 26 4.52 -8.36 -16.14
N LEU A 27 4.78 -7.54 -17.16
CA LEU A 27 4.81 -6.09 -17.05
C LEU A 27 3.44 -5.53 -16.64
N PHE A 28 2.35 -5.98 -17.28
CA PHE A 28 1.00 -5.56 -16.92
C PHE A 28 0.61 -6.03 -15.53
N THR A 29 0.97 -7.26 -15.16
CA THR A 29 0.72 -7.79 -13.82
C THR A 29 1.44 -6.95 -12.77
N ALA A 30 2.73 -6.64 -12.99
CA ALA A 30 3.50 -5.78 -12.11
C ALA A 30 2.89 -4.37 -12.01
N ALA A 31 2.47 -3.79 -13.13
CA ALA A 31 1.83 -2.48 -13.15
C ALA A 31 0.50 -2.47 -12.37
N LEU A 32 -0.35 -3.50 -12.53
CA LEU A 32 -1.62 -3.64 -11.82
C LEU A 32 -1.41 -3.86 -10.32
N MET A 33 -0.41 -4.65 -9.94
CA MET A 33 -0.04 -4.83 -8.53
C MET A 33 0.46 -3.51 -7.92
N MET A 34 1.24 -2.75 -8.68
CA MET A 34 1.76 -1.45 -8.25
C MET A 34 0.65 -0.40 -8.15
N GLU A 35 -0.34 -0.40 -9.06
CA GLU A 35 -1.52 0.47 -8.97
C GLU A 35 -2.33 0.22 -7.69
N ARG A 36 -2.65 -1.05 -7.40
CA ARG A 36 -3.34 -1.45 -6.16
C ARG A 36 -2.53 -1.09 -4.90
N TYR A 37 -1.21 -1.16 -4.97
CA TYR A 37 -0.35 -0.72 -3.89
C TYR A 37 -0.37 0.81 -3.73
N THR A 38 -0.25 1.58 -4.81
CA THR A 38 -0.31 3.04 -4.72
C THR A 38 -1.66 3.58 -4.27
N SER A 39 -2.74 2.81 -4.48
CA SER A 39 -4.06 3.23 -4.04
C SER A 39 -4.16 3.26 -2.51
N SER A 40 -3.73 2.23 -1.79
CA SER A 40 -4.01 2.11 -0.34
C SER A 40 -3.08 2.97 0.54
N LEU A 41 -3.52 3.35 1.75
CA LEU A 41 -2.68 4.02 2.75
C LEU A 41 -1.88 2.98 3.52
N HIS A 42 -0.57 3.11 3.48
CA HIS A 42 0.37 2.20 4.13
C HIS A 42 0.76 2.74 5.50
N ILE A 43 0.22 2.12 6.56
CA ILE A 43 0.39 2.60 7.94
C ILE A 43 1.29 1.65 8.72
N LYS A 44 2.20 2.22 9.50
CA LYS A 44 2.91 1.49 10.56
C LYS A 44 2.33 1.83 11.92
N ILE A 45 2.20 0.84 12.81
CA ILE A 45 1.84 1.09 14.21
C ILE A 45 3.02 0.71 15.09
N ILE A 46 3.47 1.64 15.93
CA ILE A 46 4.55 1.42 16.89
C ILE A 46 4.06 1.80 18.28
N ALA A 47 3.91 0.80 19.16
CA ALA A 47 3.47 1.03 20.53
C ALA A 47 4.59 0.79 21.54
N LYS A 48 4.91 1.79 22.37
CA LYS A 48 5.81 1.65 23.51
C LYS A 48 5.28 0.65 24.53
N LYS A 49 3.96 0.52 24.66
CA LYS A 49 3.33 -0.48 25.54
C LYS A 49 3.39 -1.91 24.98
N GLY A 50 3.89 -2.11 23.76
CA GLY A 50 4.19 -3.42 23.16
C GLY A 50 3.12 -3.96 22.21
N PHE A 51 3.44 -5.11 21.59
CA PHE A 51 2.70 -5.73 20.47
C PHE A 51 1.18 -5.86 20.67
N MET A 52 0.71 -6.26 21.85
CA MET A 52 -0.74 -6.40 22.11
C MET A 52 -1.51 -5.10 21.86
N TRP A 53 -0.86 -3.95 22.07
CA TRP A 53 -1.47 -2.65 21.80
C TRP A 53 -1.46 -2.28 20.33
N GLU A 54 -0.44 -2.71 19.59
CA GLU A 54 -0.39 -2.55 18.13
C GLU A 54 -1.56 -3.32 17.51
N GLU A 55 -1.78 -4.57 17.92
CA GLU A 55 -2.90 -5.39 17.45
C GLU A 55 -4.26 -4.82 17.86
N PHE A 56 -4.38 -4.27 19.07
CA PHE A 56 -5.61 -3.58 19.49
C PHE A 56 -5.92 -2.37 18.59
N LEU A 57 -4.93 -1.51 18.31
CA LEU A 57 -5.11 -0.36 17.44
C LEU A 57 -5.45 -0.78 16.00
N LYS A 58 -4.79 -1.81 15.46
CA LYS A 58 -5.14 -2.37 14.15
C LYS A 58 -6.60 -2.83 14.12
N ALA A 59 -7.04 -3.55 15.16
CA ALA A 59 -8.40 -4.02 15.27
C ALA A 59 -9.41 -2.86 15.31
N GLU A 60 -9.13 -1.80 16.07
CA GLU A 60 -10.01 -0.63 16.11
C GLU A 60 -10.07 0.09 14.76
N ILE A 61 -8.93 0.31 14.08
CA ILE A 61 -8.91 0.92 12.75
C ILE A 61 -9.70 0.06 11.73
N ARG A 62 -9.54 -1.27 11.76
CA ARG A 62 -10.28 -2.21 10.89
C ARG A 62 -11.80 -2.19 11.09
N ARG A 63 -12.29 -1.70 12.24
CA ARG A 63 -13.74 -1.51 12.45
C ARG A 63 -14.29 -0.32 11.67
N HIS A 64 -13.43 0.61 11.28
CA HIS A 64 -13.80 1.85 10.60
C HIS A 64 -13.41 1.87 9.12
N TYR A 65 -12.35 1.14 8.73
CA TYR A 65 -11.80 1.19 7.38
C TYR A 65 -11.61 -0.20 6.77
N SER A 66 -11.92 -0.33 5.48
CA SER A 66 -11.60 -1.53 4.66
C SER A 66 -10.09 -1.61 4.40
N GLU A 67 -9.60 -2.83 4.14
CA GLU A 67 -8.23 -3.09 3.69
C GLU A 67 -7.92 -2.44 2.33
N ASP A 68 -8.94 -2.08 1.55
CA ASP A 68 -8.77 -1.32 0.32
C ASP A 68 -8.24 0.11 0.58
N PHE A 69 -8.58 0.69 1.74
CA PHE A 69 -8.20 2.05 2.11
C PHE A 69 -6.94 2.10 2.97
N ILE A 70 -6.79 1.15 3.90
CA ILE A 70 -5.71 1.11 4.88
C ILE A 70 -5.08 -0.28 4.93
N VAL A 71 -3.76 -0.33 4.77
CA VAL A 71 -2.94 -1.55 4.84
C VAL A 71 -1.87 -1.36 5.92
N PHE A 72 -1.68 -2.36 6.78
CA PHE A 72 -0.65 -2.34 7.82
C PHE A 72 0.65 -2.98 7.31
N CYS A 73 1.75 -2.24 7.36
CA CYS A 73 2.99 -2.69 6.72
C CYS A 73 3.70 -3.85 7.43
N ASP A 74 3.48 -4.03 8.73
CA ASP A 74 4.08 -5.15 9.47
C ASP A 74 3.43 -6.50 9.12
N GLU A 75 2.36 -6.49 8.32
CA GLU A 75 1.67 -7.68 7.80
C GLU A 75 2.09 -8.03 6.36
N LEU A 76 2.89 -7.18 5.70
CA LEU A 76 3.43 -7.45 4.36
C LEU A 76 4.59 -8.45 4.45
N ASN A 77 4.70 -9.36 3.48
CA ASN A 77 5.78 -10.35 3.50
C ASN A 77 7.15 -9.66 3.42
N PRO A 78 8.22 -10.22 4.03
CA PRO A 78 9.54 -9.61 3.96
C PRO A 78 10.15 -9.44 2.56
N LYS A 79 9.60 -10.14 1.57
CA LYS A 79 9.98 -9.98 0.15
C LYS A 79 9.23 -8.84 -0.54
N GLU A 80 8.18 -8.33 0.09
CA GLU A 80 7.34 -7.20 -0.32
C GLU A 80 7.73 -5.90 0.40
N HIS A 81 8.87 -5.89 1.12
CA HIS A 81 9.41 -4.71 1.80
C HIS A 81 9.80 -3.62 0.80
N TRP A 82 8.83 -2.81 0.41
CA TRP A 82 9.06 -1.49 -0.14
C TRP A 82 8.79 -0.50 1.01
N ALA A 83 9.84 0.22 1.40
CA ALA A 83 9.94 0.94 2.67
C ALA A 83 9.04 2.19 2.80
N GLN A 84 8.03 2.35 1.96
CA GLN A 84 7.20 3.55 1.92
C GLN A 84 5.93 3.31 2.75
N HIS A 85 6.04 3.64 4.03
CA HIS A 85 4.86 3.88 4.86
C HIS A 85 4.47 5.33 4.63
N ASP A 86 3.19 5.59 4.40
CA ASP A 86 2.67 6.95 4.25
C ASP A 86 2.78 7.71 5.57
N PHE A 87 2.50 7.06 6.70
CA PHE A 87 2.69 7.61 8.04
C PHE A 87 2.78 6.51 9.12
N ILE A 88 3.21 6.93 10.32
CA ILE A 88 3.32 6.08 11.50
C ILE A 88 2.30 6.52 12.55
N ILE A 89 1.55 5.58 13.14
CA ILE A 89 0.75 5.81 14.35
C ILE A 89 1.54 5.30 15.55
N SER A 90 1.65 6.13 16.59
CA SER A 90 2.37 5.75 17.82
C SER A 90 1.71 6.28 19.08
N ASP A 91 1.88 5.59 20.21
CA ASP A 91 1.40 6.04 21.54
C ASP A 91 2.41 6.94 22.27
N PHE A 92 3.50 7.29 21.62
CA PHE A 92 4.56 8.15 22.16
C PHE A 92 5.18 8.98 21.03
N PRO A 93 5.78 10.14 21.36
CA PRO A 93 6.54 10.90 20.37
C PRO A 93 7.75 10.07 19.93
N LEU A 94 7.82 9.80 18.63
CA LEU A 94 9.02 9.26 18.00
C LEU A 94 10.02 10.41 17.80
N PRO A 95 11.33 10.14 17.96
CA PRO A 95 12.33 11.15 17.66
C PRO A 95 12.27 11.51 16.16
N GLU A 96 12.54 12.77 15.81
CA GLU A 96 12.44 13.37 14.45
C GLU A 96 13.42 12.76 13.41
N VAL A 97 13.87 11.52 13.61
CA VAL A 97 14.80 10.80 12.75
C VAL A 97 14.08 10.17 11.55
N THR A 98 12.75 10.29 11.46
CA THR A 98 11.94 9.72 10.39
C THR A 98 11.50 10.81 9.41
N ASP A 99 11.76 10.64 8.12
CA ASP A 99 11.22 11.49 7.03
C ASP A 99 9.71 11.26 6.77
N VAL A 100 9.04 10.58 7.70
CA VAL A 100 7.66 10.09 7.59
C VAL A 100 6.85 10.71 8.72
N ASP A 101 5.64 11.17 8.40
CA ASP A 101 4.75 11.80 9.37
C ASP A 101 4.37 10.82 10.50
N VAL A 102 4.34 11.32 11.73
CA VAL A 102 4.01 10.55 12.92
C VAL A 102 2.76 11.12 13.59
N LEU A 103 1.71 10.32 13.64
CA LEU A 103 0.49 10.58 14.40
C LEU A 103 0.64 10.01 15.80
N VAL A 104 0.74 10.90 16.79
CA VAL A 104 0.79 10.51 18.20
C VAL A 104 -0.63 10.36 18.73
N TRP A 105 -1.06 9.12 18.94
CA TRP A 105 -2.40 8.77 19.37
C TRP A 105 -2.49 8.47 20.86
N HIS A 106 -3.66 8.72 21.44
CA HIS A 106 -3.97 8.24 22.77
C HIS A 106 -4.25 6.74 22.78
N MET A 107 -4.09 6.13 23.96
CA MET A 107 -4.43 4.73 24.19
C MET A 107 -5.37 4.58 25.39
N PRO A 108 -6.65 4.20 25.17
CA PRO A 108 -7.29 3.90 23.87
C PRO A 108 -7.43 5.14 22.94
N PRO A 109 -7.58 4.95 21.61
CA PRO A 109 -7.75 6.06 20.69
C PRO A 109 -9.02 6.84 21.01
N THR A 110 -8.90 8.16 20.95
CA THR A 110 -10.01 9.08 21.15
C THR A 110 -10.78 9.29 19.85
N LYS A 111 -11.98 9.88 19.95
CA LYS A 111 -12.73 10.30 18.76
C LYS A 111 -11.92 11.22 17.85
N ARG A 112 -11.13 12.11 18.45
CA ARG A 112 -10.27 13.05 17.72
C ARG A 112 -9.18 12.32 16.93
N ASP A 113 -8.55 11.32 17.53
CA ASP A 113 -7.55 10.50 16.84
C ASP A 113 -8.14 9.87 15.56
N LEU A 114 -9.37 9.35 15.66
CA LEU A 114 -10.10 8.79 14.51
C LEU A 114 -10.53 9.84 13.49
N GLU A 115 -10.95 11.03 13.93
CA GLU A 115 -11.30 12.18 13.06
C GLU A 115 -10.08 12.70 12.28
N ASP A 116 -8.91 12.73 12.91
CA ASP A 116 -7.65 13.10 12.26
C ASP A 116 -7.30 12.08 11.15
N LEU A 117 -7.47 10.78 11.41
CA LEU A 117 -7.31 9.74 10.38
C LEU A 117 -8.38 9.84 9.28
N ASP A 118 -9.64 10.12 9.61
CA ASP A 118 -10.71 10.31 8.63
C ASP A 118 -10.37 11.48 7.70
N THR A 119 -9.79 12.55 8.23
CA THR A 119 -9.32 13.69 7.43
C THR A 119 -8.24 13.28 6.43
N ILE A 120 -7.27 12.45 6.85
CA ILE A 120 -6.20 11.95 5.98
C ILE A 120 -6.76 11.03 4.89
N VAL A 121 -7.64 10.09 5.26
CA VAL A 121 -8.26 9.17 4.31
C VAL A 121 -9.10 9.96 3.31
N ARG A 122 -9.91 10.92 3.75
CA ARG A 122 -10.69 11.79 2.85
C ARG A 122 -9.83 12.66 1.95
N ALA A 123 -8.67 13.13 2.41
CA ALA A 123 -7.75 13.89 1.59
C ALA A 123 -7.19 13.05 0.42
N LYS A 124 -6.99 11.74 0.61
CA LYS A 124 -6.49 10.83 -0.43
C LYS A 124 -7.60 10.33 -1.37
N TYR A 125 -8.78 9.99 -0.84
CA TYR A 125 -9.82 9.29 -1.62
C TYR A 125 -11.11 10.09 -1.85
N GLY A 126 -11.29 11.25 -1.21
CA GLY A 126 -12.55 12.01 -1.23
C GLY A 126 -13.55 11.51 -0.18
N THR A 127 -14.85 11.75 -0.40
CA THR A 127 -15.91 11.32 0.53
C THR A 127 -16.04 9.80 0.48
N ILE A 128 -15.71 9.14 1.58
CA ILE A 128 -15.99 7.71 1.80
C ILE A 128 -17.48 7.63 2.16
N GLU A 129 -18.32 7.09 1.27
CA GLU A 129 -19.74 6.79 1.50
C GLU A 129 -19.95 5.37 2.03
#